data_AF-A0A930BT97-F1
#
_entry.id   AF-A0A930BT97-F1
#
_cell.length_a   1.000
_cell.length_b   1.000
_cell.length_c   1.000
_cell.angle_alpha   90.00
_cell.angle_beta   90.00
_cell.angle_gamma   90.00
#
_symmetry.space_group_name_H-M   'P 1'
#
loop_
_entity.id
_entity.type
_entity.pdbx_description
1 polymer ?
#
loop_
_entity_poly.entity_id
_entity_poly.type
_entity_poly.pdbx_seq_one_letter_code
_entity_poly.pdbx_strand_id
1 'polypeptide(L)'
;VSLWVASLIFNCIRFANPSSLIVSALLLGFANAVLWPLLVLLTLPLTILTLGFFLLVINALMLLLVAKLVSGFTVSGFWTALFASLFVSIFSLFLNSLMPDTEMTIYRLPPSGRTISM
;
A
#
# COMPACT_ATOMS: atom_id res chain seq x y z
N VAL A 1 14.10 -13.91 0.20
CA VAL A 1 13.14 -14.93 0.73
C VAL A 1 11.70 -14.43 0.68
N SER A 2 11.38 -13.23 1.18
CA SER A 2 10.02 -12.67 1.13
C SER A 2 9.46 -12.43 -0.28
N LEU A 3 10.31 -12.06 -1.24
CA LEU A 3 9.96 -11.97 -2.68
C LEU A 3 9.65 -13.33 -3.33
N TRP A 4 10.24 -14.41 -2.82
CA TRP A 4 10.02 -15.78 -3.32
C TRP A 4 8.70 -16.36 -2.78
N VAL A 5 8.35 -16.04 -1.54
CA VAL A 5 7.04 -16.39 -0.94
C VAL A 5 5.91 -15.59 -1.59
N ALA A 6 6.15 -14.31 -1.93
CA ALA A 6 5.18 -13.50 -2.67
C ALA A 6 4.88 -14.04 -4.08
N SER A 7 5.88 -14.59 -4.78
CA SER A 7 5.66 -15.15 -6.12
C SER A 7 4.90 -16.48 -6.13
N LEU A 8 4.83 -17.19 -5.00
CA LEU A 8 4.05 -18.43 -4.86
C LEU A 8 2.56 -18.18 -4.57
N ILE A 9 2.22 -17.00 -4.04
CA ILE A 9 0.86 -16.65 -3.61
C ILE A 9 0.04 -15.99 -4.73
N PHE A 10 0.69 -15.25 -5.65
CA PHE A 10 0.02 -14.67 -6.81
C PHE A 10 -0.13 -15.68 -7.97
N ASN A 11 -0.87 -16.77 -7.72
CA ASN A 11 -1.24 -17.74 -8.75
C ASN A 11 -2.70 -17.58 -9.23
N CYS A 12 -3.29 -16.39 -9.07
CA CYS A 12 -4.67 -16.10 -9.45
C CYS A 12 -4.80 -14.95 -10.44
N ILE A 13 -3.98 -14.98 -11.49
CA ILE A 13 -4.36 -14.32 -12.74
C ILE A 13 -4.23 -15.34 -13.86
N ARG A 14 -5.35 -16.01 -14.18
CA ARG A 14 -5.43 -16.87 -15.37
C ARG A 14 -5.37 -15.98 -16.59
N PHE A 15 -4.17 -15.82 -17.13
CA PHE A 15 -3.99 -15.22 -18.43
C PHE A 15 -4.11 -16.33 -19.49
N ALA A 16 -5.25 -16.34 -20.18
CA ALA A 16 -5.46 -17.28 -21.28
C ALA A 16 -4.57 -16.98 -22.49
N ASN A 17 -4.05 -15.75 -22.64
CA ASN A 17 -3.26 -15.31 -23.79
C ASN A 17 -2.19 -14.24 -23.41
N PRO A 18 -1.00 -14.23 -24.04
CA PRO A 18 0.05 -13.23 -23.80
C PRO A 18 -0.37 -11.78 -24.14
N SER A 19 -1.32 -11.60 -25.06
CA SER A 19 -1.94 -10.30 -25.35
C SER A 19 -2.79 -9.78 -24.18
N SER A 20 -3.43 -10.68 -23.41
CA SER A 20 -4.26 -10.32 -22.27
C SER A 20 -3.44 -9.81 -21.09
N LEU A 21 -2.16 -10.22 -20.96
CA LEU A 21 -1.25 -9.68 -19.93
C LEU A 21 -0.98 -8.20 -20.18
N ILE A 22 -0.65 -7.86 -21.42
CA ILE A 22 -0.27 -6.50 -21.79
C ILE A 22 -1.45 -5.57 -21.57
N VAL A 23 -2.65 -5.94 -22.03
CA VAL A 23 -3.87 -5.13 -21.86
C VAL A 23 -4.23 -4.98 -20.37
N SER A 24 -4.16 -6.06 -19.59
CA SER A 24 -4.47 -5.99 -18.15
C SER A 24 -3.46 -5.14 -17.39
N ALA A 25 -2.16 -5.30 -17.65
CA ALA A 25 -1.10 -4.51 -17.03
C ALA A 25 -1.21 -3.02 -17.39
N LEU A 26 -1.59 -2.70 -18.62
CA LEU A 26 -1.80 -1.33 -19.09
C LEU A 26 -3.01 -0.68 -18.40
N LEU A 27 -4.13 -1.40 -18.31
CA LEU A 27 -5.32 -0.93 -17.59
C LEU A 27 -5.08 -0.79 -16.09
N LEU A 28 -4.39 -1.75 -15.47
CA LEU A 28 -4.05 -1.70 -14.05
C LEU A 28 -3.08 -0.56 -13.75
N GLY A 29 -2.07 -0.37 -14.61
CA GLY A 29 -1.11 0.73 -14.51
C GLY A 29 -1.78 2.10 -14.71
N PHE A 30 -2.69 2.22 -15.67
CA PHE A 30 -3.46 3.44 -15.89
C PHE A 30 -4.40 3.74 -14.71
N ALA A 31 -5.13 2.73 -14.24
CA ALA A 31 -5.95 2.83 -13.05
C ALA A 31 -5.11 3.28 -11.83
N ASN A 32 -3.94 2.68 -11.60
CA ASN A 32 -3.09 3.08 -10.47
C ASN A 32 -2.49 4.48 -10.64
N ALA A 33 -2.14 4.88 -11.87
CA ALA A 33 -1.61 6.21 -12.17
C ALA A 33 -2.66 7.32 -12.06
N VAL A 34 -3.95 7.03 -12.23
CA VAL A 34 -5.03 8.03 -12.13
C VAL A 34 -5.73 7.98 -10.77
N LEU A 35 -6.10 6.79 -10.32
CA LEU A 35 -6.87 6.63 -9.08
C LEU A 35 -6.07 7.07 -7.87
N TRP A 36 -4.78 6.71 -7.78
CA TRP A 36 -3.96 7.06 -6.62
C TRP A 36 -3.79 8.57 -6.42
N PRO A 37 -3.36 9.37 -7.44
CA PRO A 37 -3.27 10.82 -7.29
C PRO A 37 -4.65 11.50 -7.19
N LEU A 38 -5.68 11.00 -7.86
CA LEU A 38 -7.04 11.58 -7.76
C LEU A 38 -7.61 11.41 -6.35
N LEU A 39 -7.40 10.24 -5.73
CA LEU A 39 -7.80 10.01 -4.35
C LEU A 39 -7.01 10.91 -3.40
N VAL A 40 -5.68 11.03 -3.53
CA VAL A 40 -4.87 11.90 -2.66
C VAL A 40 -5.27 13.37 -2.79
N LEU A 41 -5.55 13.84 -4.01
CA LEU A 41 -5.95 15.22 -4.25
C LEU A 41 -7.33 15.55 -3.64
N LEU A 42 -8.29 14.62 -3.72
CA LEU A 42 -9.63 14.78 -3.14
C LEU A 42 -9.62 14.65 -1.60
N THR A 43 -8.68 13.89 -1.07
CA THR A 43 -8.58 13.59 0.37
C THR A 43 -7.84 14.63 1.16
N LEU A 44 -6.88 15.33 0.58
CA LEU A 44 -6.14 16.40 1.24
C LEU A 44 -7.04 17.44 1.93
N PRO A 45 -8.02 18.07 1.25
CA PRO A 45 -8.89 19.06 1.90
C PRO A 45 -9.87 18.41 2.89
N LEU A 46 -10.41 17.24 2.57
CA LEU A 46 -11.34 16.54 3.46
C LEU A 46 -10.66 15.98 4.73
N THR A 47 -9.39 15.59 4.66
CA THR A 47 -8.64 15.06 5.81
C THR A 47 -8.38 16.16 6.82
N ILE A 48 -8.06 17.38 6.35
CA ILE A 48 -7.94 18.57 7.21
C ILE A 48 -9.30 18.94 7.81
N LEU A 49 -10.37 18.87 7.02
CA LEU A 49 -11.73 19.21 7.45
C LEU A 49 -12.32 18.21 8.47
N THR A 50 -11.92 16.94 8.41
CA THR A 50 -12.45 15.85 9.25
C THR A 50 -11.50 15.39 10.35
N LEU A 51 -10.42 16.15 10.62
CA LEU A 51 -9.40 15.84 11.64
C LEU A 51 -8.81 14.41 11.51
N GLY A 52 -8.68 13.91 10.29
CA GLY A 52 -8.15 12.57 10.03
C GLY A 52 -9.19 11.44 10.04
N PHE A 53 -10.47 11.69 10.35
CA PHE A 53 -11.50 10.65 10.23
C PHE A 53 -11.67 10.17 8.78
N PHE A 54 -11.46 11.05 7.79
CA PHE A 54 -11.52 10.67 6.39
C PHE A 54 -10.39 9.72 5.95
N LEU A 55 -9.28 9.63 6.68
CA LEU A 55 -8.23 8.64 6.40
C LEU A 55 -8.74 7.20 6.54
N LEU A 56 -9.59 6.91 7.53
CA LEU A 56 -10.23 5.60 7.68
C LEU A 56 -11.15 5.29 6.50
N VAL A 57 -11.95 6.27 6.08
CA VAL A 57 -12.86 6.13 4.93
C VAL A 57 -12.08 5.84 3.65
N ILE A 58 -10.93 6.47 3.46
CA ILE A 58 -10.09 6.27 2.28
C ILE A 58 -9.36 4.95 2.30
N ASN A 59 -8.81 4.55 3.45
CA ASN A 59 -8.24 3.23 3.60
C ASN A 59 -9.28 2.13 3.32
N ALA A 60 -10.53 2.35 3.71
CA ALA A 60 -11.66 1.49 3.36
C ALA A 60 -11.95 1.48 1.85
N LEU A 61 -12.05 2.64 1.21
CA LEU A 61 -12.25 2.75 -0.24
C LEU A 61 -11.13 2.06 -1.02
N MET A 62 -9.89 2.19 -0.55
CA MET A 62 -8.73 1.54 -1.14
C MET A 62 -8.83 0.01 -1.00
N LEU A 63 -9.22 -0.49 0.17
CA LEU A 63 -9.49 -1.91 0.38
C LEU A 63 -10.56 -2.44 -0.59
N LEU A 64 -11.63 -1.68 -0.79
CA LEU A 64 -12.73 -2.04 -1.69
C LEU A 64 -12.30 -1.99 -3.17
N LEU A 65 -11.43 -1.07 -3.53
CA LEU A 65 -10.84 -0.96 -4.86
C LEU A 65 -9.90 -2.13 -5.15
N VAL A 66 -9.03 -2.47 -4.19
CA VAL A 66 -8.15 -3.64 -4.27
C VAL A 66 -8.99 -4.92 -4.37
N ALA A 67 -10.11 -5.00 -3.64
CA ALA A 67 -11.02 -6.13 -3.74
C ALA A 67 -11.68 -6.28 -5.11
N LYS A 68 -11.87 -5.17 -5.83
CA LYS A 68 -12.38 -5.17 -7.21
C LYS A 68 -11.30 -5.49 -8.24
N LEU A 69 -10.05 -5.13 -7.98
CA LEU A 69 -8.93 -5.33 -8.90
C LEU A 69 -8.27 -6.71 -8.75
N VAL A 70 -8.20 -7.23 -7.52
CA VAL A 70 -7.51 -8.49 -7.19
C VAL A 70 -8.53 -9.62 -7.14
N SER A 71 -8.49 -10.48 -8.16
CA SER A 71 -9.28 -11.71 -8.20
C SER A 71 -8.85 -12.63 -7.04
N GLY A 72 -9.70 -12.75 -6.00
CA GLY A 72 -9.43 -13.54 -4.79
C GLY A 72 -9.49 -12.75 -3.47
N PHE A 73 -9.54 -11.41 -3.53
CA PHE A 73 -9.79 -10.58 -2.34
C PHE A 73 -11.20 -10.01 -2.42
N THR A 74 -12.16 -10.62 -1.71
CA THR A 74 -13.57 -10.16 -1.70
C THR A 74 -13.89 -9.43 -0.41
N VAL A 75 -14.36 -8.20 -0.53
CA VAL A 75 -14.89 -7.39 0.59
C VAL A 75 -16.38 -7.15 0.34
N SER A 76 -17.22 -7.58 1.28
CA SER A 76 -18.69 -7.61 1.17
C SER A 76 -19.34 -6.23 0.94
N GLY A 77 -18.67 -5.14 1.33
CA GLY A 77 -19.13 -3.78 1.05
C GLY A 77 -18.34 -2.71 1.79
N PHE A 78 -18.84 -1.47 1.73
CA PHE A 78 -18.20 -0.31 2.36
C PHE A 78 -18.01 -0.47 3.87
N TRP A 79 -19.05 -0.93 4.59
CA TRP A 79 -18.98 -1.14 6.03
C TRP A 79 -17.92 -2.19 6.42
N THR A 80 -17.84 -3.30 5.67
CA THR A 80 -16.80 -4.31 5.88
C THR A 80 -15.41 -3.76 5.60
N ALA A 81 -15.27 -2.95 4.54
CA ALA A 81 -14.01 -2.29 4.21
C ALA A 81 -13.58 -1.28 5.29
N LEU A 82 -14.53 -0.55 5.88
CA LEU A 82 -14.29 0.44 6.92
C LEU A 82 -13.84 -0.20 8.23
N PHE A 83 -14.53 -1.27 8.67
CA PHE A 83 -14.10 -2.03 9.83
C PHE A 83 -12.76 -2.73 9.60
N ALA A 84 -12.52 -3.27 8.39
CA ALA A 84 -11.24 -3.89 8.05
C ALA A 84 -10.10 -2.86 8.04
N SER A 85 -10.32 -1.68 7.46
CA SER A 85 -9.37 -0.57 7.51
C SER A 85 -9.05 -0.17 8.95
N LEU A 86 -10.07 -0.02 9.81
CA LEU A 86 -9.88 0.32 11.22
C LEU A 86 -9.06 -0.74 11.95
N PHE A 87 -9.39 -2.01 11.73
CA PHE A 87 -8.66 -3.14 12.30
C PHE A 87 -7.20 -3.18 11.86
N VAL A 88 -6.94 -2.99 10.56
CA VAL A 88 -5.57 -2.94 10.00
C VAL A 88 -4.78 -1.79 10.62
N SER A 89 -5.36 -0.59 10.72
CA SER A 89 -4.67 0.56 11.33
C SER A 89 -4.30 0.28 12.79
N ILE A 90 -5.22 -0.28 13.58
CA ILE A 90 -4.95 -0.64 14.99
C ILE A 90 -3.91 -1.76 15.08
N PHE A 91 -4.00 -2.77 14.22
CA PHE A 91 -3.07 -3.90 14.21
C PHE A 91 -1.66 -3.46 13.79
N SER A 92 -1.55 -2.57 12.81
CA SER A 92 -0.27 -1.96 12.44
C SER A 92 0.34 -1.14 13.57
N LEU A 93 -0.46 -0.38 14.33
CA LEU A 93 0.02 0.33 15.52
C LEU A 93 0.50 -0.65 16.60
N PHE A 94 -0.25 -1.72 16.83
CA PHE A 94 0.12 -2.76 17.79
C PHE A 94 1.42 -3.49 17.39
N LEU A 95 1.55 -3.88 16.12
CA LEU A 95 2.76 -4.51 15.59
C LEU A 95 3.95 -3.55 15.64
N ASN A 96 3.77 -2.28 15.28
CA ASN A 96 4.82 -1.28 15.35
C ASN A 96 5.22 -0.98 16.80
N SER A 97 4.29 -1.08 17.74
CA SER A 97 4.60 -0.96 19.18
C SER A 97 5.37 -2.17 19.72
N LEU A 98 5.19 -3.36 19.16
CA LEU A 98 5.93 -4.58 19.55
C LEU A 98 7.27 -4.73 18.82
N MET A 99 7.32 -4.31 17.56
CA MET A 99 8.51 -4.22 16.71
C MET A 99 8.72 -2.76 16.29
N PRO A 100 9.13 -1.86 17.20
CA PRO A 100 9.48 -0.49 16.87
C PRO A 100 10.81 -0.42 16.13
N ASP A 101 10.91 -1.02 14.94
CA ASP A 101 12.10 -0.90 14.08
C ASP A 101 11.76 -1.17 12.62
N THR A 102 11.52 -0.09 11.87
CA THR A 102 12.02 0.04 10.50
C THR A 102 12.26 1.52 10.24
N GLU A 103 13.10 2.14 11.07
CA GLU A 103 13.92 3.23 10.56
C GLU A 103 14.84 2.59 9.52
N MET A 104 14.60 2.86 8.24
CA MET A 104 15.67 2.83 7.24
C MET A 104 16.64 3.96 7.62
N THR A 105 17.38 3.74 8.70
CA THR A 105 18.50 4.55 9.12
C THR A 105 19.52 4.45 8.00
N ILE A 106 19.46 5.43 7.10
CA ILE A 106 20.52 5.76 6.16
C ILE A 106 21.81 5.74 6.97
N TYR A 107 22.60 4.69 6.79
CA TYR A 107 23.94 4.57 7.35
C TYR A 107 24.72 5.81 6.87
N ARG A 108 24.84 6.83 7.73
CA ARG A 108 25.79 7.92 7.51
C ARG A 108 27.16 7.30 7.68
N LEU A 109 27.85 7.05 6.59
CA LEU A 109 29.28 6.79 6.62
C LEU A 109 29.94 8.04 7.23
N PRO A 110 30.71 7.94 8.33
CA PRO A 110 31.59 9.02 8.74
C PRO A 110 32.67 9.20 7.66
N PRO A 111 32.85 10.38 7.06
CA PRO A 111 34.02 10.65 6.24
C PRO A 111 35.24 10.65 7.16
N SER A 112 36.09 9.65 6.93
CA SER A 112 37.32 9.36 7.65
C SER A 112 38.15 10.61 7.92
N GLY A 113 38.51 10.77 9.18
CA GLY A 113 39.40 11.82 9.67
C GLY A 113 40.68 11.88 8.86
N ARG A 114 40.94 13.09 8.38
CA ARG A 114 42.23 13.56 7.88
C ARG A 114 43.20 13.61 9.06
N THR A 115 43.76 12.46 9.43
CA THR A 115 44.81 12.33 10.46
C THR A 115 45.99 11.57 9.90
N ILE A 116 46.64 12.17 8.90
CA ILE A 116 48.06 11.95 8.65
C ILE A 116 48.68 13.34 8.48
N SER A 117 49.03 13.92 9.62
CA SER A 117 49.93 15.07 9.73
C SER A 117 50.97 14.73 10.78
N MET A 118 52.24 14.84 10.34
CA MET A 118 53.50 14.82 11.10
C MET A 118 54.08 13.44 11.42
#